data_AF-A0A1F4RF97-F1
#
_entry.id   AF-A0A1F4RF97-F1
#
_cell.length_a   1.000
_cell.length_b   1.000
_cell.length_c   1.000
_cell.angle_alpha   90.00
_cell.angle_beta   90.00
_cell.angle_gamma   90.00
#
_symmetry.space_group_name_H-M   'P 1'
#
loop_
_entity.id
_entity.type
_entity.pdbx_description
1 polymer ?
#
loop_
_entity_poly.entity_id
_entity_poly.type
_entity_poly.pdbx_seq_one_letter_code
_entity_poly.pdbx_strand_id
1 'polypeptide(L)'
;MKNPELTSLVQKICGGNYAQSDLVSFINLAQKISLSYLKYQEVLGKRITGERLDTTVEIEDLSIDCIAELFCSDGKGNFPQLQKYFNPFINGENEITDSEVLILLRRLIVRKTKQELSRIFRERDPEGAKIVRNIKVAVRNSQKLRVFQDMGKEFVFYTNGFELEDKDSVDMNGLKVYLRRALPPVPEEMLDSRFMDIYNPNDSVANTIRKLLMQIHSLSDYRNFIALDVIVKLMRNVKFEAFREKMNSEENVPTPLDNLESKEIEGFIDIVMRGIWGKINSLYVDSGKLDAERAKIYSNALRDVLYDLIQKKDSSSYYRNLRFYLPELTQREYRKNERSVFEYLAKVAKREFREHLKELL
;
A
#
# COMPACT_ATOMS: atom_id res chain seq x y z
N MET A 1 32.03 8.02 -2.18
CA MET A 1 31.37 9.10 -1.41
C MET A 1 31.79 8.94 0.04
N LYS A 2 32.45 9.92 0.65
CA LYS A 2 32.76 9.91 2.09
C LYS A 2 31.42 9.90 2.82
N ASN A 3 31.04 8.78 3.45
CA ASN A 3 29.86 8.75 4.29
C ASN A 3 30.10 9.73 5.45
N PRO A 4 29.25 10.74 5.68
CA PRO A 4 29.20 11.33 7.01
C PRO A 4 28.92 10.19 8.00
N GLU A 5 29.60 10.19 9.15
CA GLU A 5 29.42 9.20 10.21
C GLU A 5 27.91 8.99 10.46
N LEU A 6 27.38 7.88 9.99
CA LEU A 6 25.94 7.61 10.01
C LEU A 6 25.43 7.54 11.44
N THR A 7 26.26 7.02 12.34
CA THR A 7 26.04 7.04 13.79
C THR A 7 25.88 8.48 14.30
N SER A 8 26.80 9.39 13.96
CA SER A 8 26.72 10.80 14.34
C SER A 8 25.45 11.48 13.79
N LEU A 9 25.08 11.18 12.54
CA LEU A 9 23.87 11.71 11.90
C LEU A 9 22.59 11.27 12.62
N VAL A 10 22.48 9.98 12.94
CA VAL A 10 21.32 9.43 13.65
C VAL A 10 21.24 9.96 15.09
N GLN A 11 22.38 10.11 15.78
CA GLN A 11 22.45 10.72 17.11
C GLN A 11 21.98 12.17 17.10
N LYS A 12 22.43 12.99 16.15
CA LYS A 12 21.98 14.38 15.99
C LYS A 12 20.48 14.49 15.74
N ILE A 13 19.93 13.63 14.88
CA ILE A 13 18.50 13.61 14.56
C ILE A 13 17.66 13.16 15.76
N CYS A 14 18.10 12.12 16.49
CA CYS A 14 17.40 11.66 17.68
C CYS A 14 17.54 12.65 18.86
N GLY A 15 18.66 13.36 18.95
CA GLY A 15 18.90 14.39 19.97
C GLY A 15 18.31 15.77 19.66
N GLY A 16 17.69 15.97 18.50
CA GLY A 16 17.12 17.27 18.10
C GLY A 16 18.15 18.33 17.69
N ASN A 17 19.44 17.98 17.64
CA ASN A 17 20.56 18.88 17.34
C ASN A 17 21.04 18.71 15.89
N TYR A 18 20.14 18.79 14.92
CA TYR A 18 20.44 18.57 13.50
C TYR A 18 20.33 19.85 12.68
N ALA A 19 21.17 19.99 11.65
CA ALA A 19 20.98 20.99 10.62
C ALA A 19 19.95 20.52 9.58
N GLN A 20 19.34 21.46 8.85
CA GLN A 20 18.40 21.10 7.76
C GLN A 20 19.07 20.20 6.70
N SER A 21 20.36 20.41 6.41
CA SER A 21 21.15 19.56 5.52
C SER A 21 21.31 18.13 6.00
N ASP A 22 21.40 17.93 7.32
CA ASP A 22 21.53 16.62 7.96
C ASP A 22 20.22 15.85 7.79
N LEU A 23 19.10 16.50 8.09
CA LEU A 23 17.77 15.92 7.93
C LEU A 23 17.49 15.54 6.47
N VAL A 24 17.79 16.42 5.51
CA VAL A 24 17.63 16.15 4.07
C VAL A 24 18.49 14.96 3.65
N SER A 25 19.73 14.88 4.12
CA SER A 25 20.63 13.77 3.80
C SER A 25 20.10 12.43 4.34
N PHE A 26 19.56 12.45 5.56
CA PHE A 26 18.99 11.26 6.18
C PHE A 26 17.68 10.81 5.52
N ILE A 27 16.80 11.75 5.16
CA ILE A 27 15.58 11.46 4.37
C ILE A 27 15.95 10.85 3.02
N ASN A 28 16.93 11.41 2.31
CA ASN A 28 17.37 10.88 1.01
C ASN A 28 17.93 9.46 1.14
N LEU A 29 18.66 9.16 2.22
CA LEU A 29 19.14 7.80 2.49
C LEU A 29 17.98 6.83 2.76
N ALA A 30 17.04 7.22 3.60
CA ALA A 30 15.84 6.44 3.89
C ALA A 30 14.99 6.20 2.64
N GLN A 31 14.80 7.22 1.81
CA GLN A 31 14.10 7.14 0.54
C GLN A 31 14.78 6.15 -0.40
N LYS A 32 16.11 6.21 -0.57
CA LYS A 32 16.84 5.26 -1.41
C LYS A 32 16.64 3.81 -0.96
N ILE A 33 16.63 3.55 0.34
CA ILE A 33 16.37 2.21 0.89
C ILE A 33 14.93 1.78 0.57
N SER A 34 13.94 2.64 0.82
CA SER A 34 12.53 2.35 0.54
C SER A 34 12.29 2.10 -0.95
N LEU A 35 12.81 2.97 -1.81
CA LEU A 35 12.76 2.86 -3.27
C LEU A 35 13.38 1.56 -3.77
N SER A 36 14.56 1.19 -3.24
CA SER A 36 15.22 -0.07 -3.61
C SER A 36 14.37 -1.28 -3.23
N TYR A 37 13.72 -1.24 -2.07
CA TYR A 37 12.79 -2.29 -1.65
C TYR A 37 11.55 -2.36 -2.54
N LEU A 38 10.94 -1.23 -2.89
CA LEU A 38 9.76 -1.20 -3.77
C LEU A 38 10.09 -1.70 -5.18
N LYS A 39 11.21 -1.28 -5.77
CA LYS A 39 11.70 -1.81 -7.06
C LYS A 39 11.92 -3.32 -7.01
N TYR A 40 12.51 -3.82 -5.93
CA TYR A 40 12.66 -5.26 -5.72
C TYR A 40 11.29 -5.98 -5.67
N GLN A 41 10.30 -5.41 -4.96
CA GLN A 41 8.96 -5.99 -4.91
C GLN A 41 8.25 -5.96 -6.27
N GLU A 42 8.47 -4.94 -7.09
CA GLU A 42 7.94 -4.84 -8.45
C GLU A 42 8.55 -5.89 -9.38
N VAL A 43 9.87 -6.10 -9.32
CA VAL A 43 10.56 -7.21 -10.02
C VAL A 43 10.01 -8.57 -9.59
N LEU A 44 9.61 -8.71 -8.32
CA LEU A 44 8.91 -9.90 -7.82
C LEU A 44 7.44 -10.03 -8.28
N GLY A 45 6.97 -9.16 -9.18
CA GLY A 45 5.64 -9.25 -9.77
C GLY A 45 4.52 -8.66 -8.92
N LYS A 46 4.84 -7.97 -7.81
CA LYS A 46 3.82 -7.17 -7.11
C LYS A 46 3.57 -5.92 -7.95
N ARG A 47 2.38 -5.82 -8.53
CA ARG A 47 1.91 -4.63 -9.28
C ARG A 47 1.73 -3.45 -8.32
N ILE A 48 2.84 -2.82 -7.96
CA ILE A 48 2.89 -1.67 -7.04
C ILE A 48 2.49 -0.38 -7.76
N THR A 49 2.87 -0.30 -9.03
CA THR A 49 2.51 0.74 -9.98
C THR A 49 1.21 0.40 -10.68
N GLY A 50 0.41 1.41 -11.03
CA GLY A 50 -0.74 1.22 -11.90
C GLY A 50 -0.31 0.90 -13.33
N GLU A 51 -1.26 0.64 -14.23
CA GLU A 51 -0.99 0.39 -15.67
C GLU A 51 -0.52 1.66 -16.45
N ARG A 52 0.13 2.61 -15.78
CA ARG A 52 0.51 3.91 -16.35
C ARG A 52 1.94 3.92 -16.88
N LEU A 53 2.17 4.76 -17.90
CA LEU A 53 3.42 4.92 -18.63
C LEU A 53 4.60 5.48 -17.80
N ASP A 54 4.35 6.07 -16.62
CA ASP A 54 5.37 6.69 -15.74
C ASP A 54 5.60 5.91 -14.43
N THR A 55 5.80 4.60 -14.53
CA THR A 55 5.96 3.69 -13.37
C THR A 55 7.12 4.08 -12.44
N THR A 56 8.25 4.55 -12.98
CA THR A 56 9.43 4.93 -12.20
C THR A 56 9.17 6.09 -11.24
N VAL A 57 8.41 7.07 -11.73
CA VAL A 57 8.05 8.28 -11.00
C VAL A 57 7.04 7.98 -9.90
N GLU A 58 6.09 7.08 -10.15
CA GLU A 58 5.11 6.64 -9.14
C GLU A 58 5.77 5.91 -7.96
N ILE A 59 6.80 5.08 -8.21
CA ILE A 59 7.49 4.33 -7.14
C ILE A 59 8.35 5.25 -6.28
N GLU A 60 8.99 6.24 -6.91
CA GLU A 60 9.74 7.26 -6.17
C GLU A 60 8.82 8.04 -5.23
N ASP A 61 7.65 8.46 -5.73
CA ASP A 61 6.64 9.16 -4.94
C ASP A 61 6.11 8.26 -3.81
N LEU A 62 5.85 6.99 -4.09
CA LEU A 62 5.40 6.00 -3.12
C LEU A 62 6.45 5.69 -2.05
N SER A 63 7.74 5.74 -2.40
CA SER A 63 8.84 5.50 -1.46
C SER A 63 8.90 6.57 -0.37
N ILE A 64 8.61 7.83 -0.72
CA ILE A 64 8.53 8.94 0.24
C ILE A 64 7.31 8.75 1.12
N ASP A 65 6.15 8.46 0.53
CA ASP A 65 4.90 8.26 1.29
C ASP A 65 5.04 7.14 2.33
N CYS A 66 5.73 6.06 1.96
CA CYS A 66 6.01 4.92 2.82
C CYS A 66 6.84 5.26 4.07
N ILE A 67 7.71 6.28 4.01
CA ILE A 67 8.60 6.64 5.11
C ILE A 67 8.19 7.93 5.82
N ALA A 68 7.26 8.71 5.24
CA ALA A 68 6.87 10.04 5.73
C ALA A 68 6.50 10.05 7.22
N GLU A 69 5.80 9.02 7.70
CA GLU A 69 5.38 8.94 9.10
C GLU A 69 6.54 8.84 10.10
N LEU A 70 7.69 8.30 9.67
CA LEU A 70 8.90 8.27 10.51
C LEU A 70 9.45 9.68 10.75
N PHE A 71 9.20 10.59 9.82
CA PHE A 71 9.67 11.97 9.82
C PHE A 71 8.60 12.98 10.24
N CYS A 72 7.46 12.52 10.76
CA CYS A 72 6.49 13.40 11.39
C CYS A 72 7.07 13.97 12.69
N SER A 73 7.21 15.30 12.75
CA SER A 73 7.67 15.96 13.96
C SER A 73 6.53 16.14 14.97
N ASP A 74 6.89 16.21 16.25
CA ASP A 74 5.97 16.52 17.35
C ASP A 74 5.66 18.02 17.49
N GLY A 75 6.03 18.84 16.49
CA GLY A 75 5.93 20.30 16.55
C GLY A 75 7.07 20.99 17.31
N LYS A 76 7.93 20.24 18.02
CA LYS A 76 9.13 20.75 18.71
C LYS A 76 10.43 20.37 18.00
N GLY A 77 10.33 19.85 16.77
CA GLY A 77 11.47 19.41 15.98
C GLY A 77 11.98 18.01 16.31
N ASN A 78 11.31 17.27 17.20
CA ASN A 78 11.65 15.89 17.50
C ASN A 78 10.96 14.92 16.55
N PHE A 79 11.55 13.74 16.35
CA PHE A 79 10.97 12.65 15.56
C PHE A 79 10.69 11.43 16.46
N PRO A 80 9.50 11.33 17.08
CA PRO A 80 9.23 10.34 18.12
C PRO A 80 9.41 8.89 17.68
N GLN A 81 9.09 8.57 16.41
CA GLN A 81 9.23 7.21 15.88
C GLN A 81 10.69 6.80 15.72
N LEU A 82 11.54 7.73 15.25
CA LEU A 82 12.97 7.50 15.10
C LEU A 82 13.64 7.38 16.47
N GLN A 83 13.32 8.29 17.40
CA GLN A 83 13.82 8.24 18.78
C GLN A 83 13.43 6.93 19.46
N LYS A 84 12.16 6.53 19.39
CA LYS A 84 11.69 5.26 19.97
C LYS A 84 12.45 4.05 19.41
N TYR A 85 12.82 4.08 18.13
CA TYR A 85 13.52 2.97 17.50
C TYR A 85 15.02 2.96 17.80
N PHE A 86 15.70 4.11 17.74
CA PHE A 86 17.16 4.19 17.84
C PHE A 86 17.67 4.45 19.26
N ASN A 87 16.92 5.12 20.15
CA ASN A 87 17.38 5.42 21.52
C ASN A 87 17.82 4.18 22.32
N PRO A 88 17.15 3.01 22.23
CA PRO A 88 17.62 1.81 22.92
C PRO A 88 19.02 1.35 22.48
N PHE A 89 19.42 1.68 21.25
CA PHE A 89 20.73 1.33 20.69
C PHE A 89 21.77 2.42 20.91
N ILE A 90 21.36 3.70 20.90
CA ILE A 90 22.24 4.85 21.14
C ILE A 90 22.63 4.93 22.62
N ASN A 91 21.70 4.64 23.53
CA ASN A 91 21.90 4.73 24.98
C ASN A 91 22.40 3.41 25.59
N GLY A 92 22.73 2.42 24.77
CA GLY A 92 23.29 1.15 25.23
C GLY A 92 24.74 1.31 25.71
N GLU A 93 25.23 0.32 26.45
CA GLU A 93 26.60 0.32 26.98
C GLU A 93 27.67 0.12 25.90
N ASN A 94 27.29 -0.39 24.72
CA ASN A 94 28.20 -0.64 23.60
C ASN A 94 28.10 0.47 22.56
N GLU A 95 29.24 0.99 22.10
CA GLU A 95 29.29 1.90 20.96
C GLU A 95 28.80 1.19 19.70
N ILE A 96 27.83 1.80 19.02
CA ILE A 96 27.28 1.28 17.77
C ILE A 96 28.07 1.79 16.57
N THR A 97 28.49 0.86 15.70
CA THR A 97 29.22 1.17 14.47
C THR A 97 28.28 1.66 13.36
N ASP A 98 28.80 2.44 12.41
CA ASP A 98 28.06 2.90 11.23
C ASP A 98 27.41 1.74 10.45
N SER A 99 28.06 0.59 10.39
CA SER A 99 27.55 -0.61 9.72
C SER A 99 26.31 -1.17 10.42
N GLU A 100 26.31 -1.20 11.74
CA GLU A 100 25.17 -1.65 12.55
C GLU A 100 24.01 -0.68 12.44
N VAL A 101 24.28 0.64 12.50
CA VAL A 101 23.26 1.67 12.28
C VAL A 101 22.64 1.53 10.89
N LEU A 102 23.43 1.25 9.85
CA LEU A 102 22.90 1.02 8.51
C LEU A 102 22.00 -0.22 8.43
N ILE A 103 22.35 -1.30 9.13
CA ILE A 103 21.53 -2.53 9.21
C ILE A 103 20.20 -2.23 9.92
N LEU A 104 20.25 -1.52 11.06
CA LEU A 104 19.07 -1.10 11.80
C LEU A 104 18.17 -0.18 10.96
N LEU A 105 18.76 0.81 10.30
CA LEU A 105 18.05 1.72 9.41
C LEU A 105 17.37 0.95 8.27
N ARG A 106 18.09 0.06 7.60
CA ARG A 106 17.51 -0.79 6.55
C ARG A 106 16.33 -1.60 7.06
N ARG A 107 16.47 -2.22 8.23
CA ARG A 107 15.41 -3.02 8.87
C ARG A 107 14.17 -2.17 9.17
N LEU A 108 14.35 -0.99 9.76
CA LEU A 108 13.26 -0.06 10.06
C LEU A 108 12.54 0.37 8.79
N ILE A 109 13.28 0.90 7.81
CA ILE A 109 12.71 1.43 6.57
C ILE A 109 11.98 0.36 5.79
N VAL A 110 12.55 -0.84 5.64
CA VAL A 110 11.89 -1.95 4.93
C VAL A 110 10.61 -2.37 5.66
N ARG A 111 10.64 -2.47 6.99
CA ARG A 111 9.46 -2.81 7.79
C ARG A 111 8.35 -1.77 7.62
N LYS A 112 8.68 -0.47 7.72
CA LYS A 112 7.71 0.61 7.58
C LYS A 112 7.16 0.69 6.16
N THR A 113 8.03 0.58 5.15
CA THR A 113 7.64 0.54 3.73
C THR A 113 6.67 -0.60 3.44
N LYS A 114 6.93 -1.81 3.98
CA LYS A 114 6.00 -2.95 3.83
C LYS A 114 4.63 -2.68 4.46
N GLN A 115 4.61 -2.01 5.62
CA GLN A 115 3.37 -1.68 6.33
C GLN A 115 2.54 -0.65 5.56
N GLU A 116 3.16 0.46 5.13
CA GLU A 116 2.46 1.51 4.38
C GLU A 116 2.05 1.03 3.00
N LEU A 117 2.89 0.24 2.30
CA LEU A 117 2.51 -0.36 1.03
C LEU A 117 1.24 -1.23 1.16
N SER A 118 1.15 -2.05 2.21
CA SER A 118 -0.04 -2.85 2.51
C SER A 118 -1.29 -2.01 2.82
N ARG A 119 -1.11 -0.84 3.43
CA ARG A 119 -2.18 0.13 3.67
C ARG A 119 -2.62 0.78 2.36
N ILE A 120 -1.69 1.27 1.56
CA ILE A 120 -1.96 1.92 0.27
C ILE A 120 -2.66 0.96 -0.69
N PHE A 121 -2.24 -0.31 -0.74
CA PHE A 121 -2.95 -1.33 -1.51
C PHE A 121 -4.39 -1.55 -1.03
N ARG A 122 -4.62 -1.57 0.28
CA ARG A 122 -5.99 -1.68 0.84
C ARG A 122 -6.86 -0.46 0.57
N GLU A 123 -6.26 0.73 0.53
CA GLU A 123 -6.97 1.97 0.24
C GLU A 123 -7.29 2.11 -1.25
N ARG A 124 -6.37 1.69 -2.14
CA ARG A 124 -6.58 1.72 -3.60
C ARG A 124 -7.47 0.60 -4.11
N ASP A 125 -7.37 -0.59 -3.52
CA ASP A 125 -8.09 -1.79 -3.96
C ASP A 125 -8.58 -2.62 -2.76
N PRO A 126 -9.66 -2.17 -2.10
CA PRO A 126 -10.24 -2.86 -0.94
C PRO A 126 -10.69 -4.29 -1.28
N GLU A 127 -11.27 -4.50 -2.46
CA GLU A 127 -11.76 -5.82 -2.90
C GLU A 127 -10.60 -6.78 -3.18
N GLY A 128 -9.55 -6.32 -3.86
CA GLY A 128 -8.33 -7.08 -4.04
C GLY A 128 -7.68 -7.49 -2.72
N ALA A 129 -7.62 -6.58 -1.76
CA ALA A 129 -7.08 -6.89 -0.44
C ALA A 129 -7.96 -7.89 0.34
N LYS A 130 -9.29 -7.81 0.19
CA LYS A 130 -10.23 -8.79 0.74
C LYS A 130 -10.03 -10.17 0.11
N ILE A 131 -9.83 -10.25 -1.20
CA ILE A 131 -9.52 -11.51 -1.92
C ILE A 131 -8.22 -12.12 -1.39
N VAL A 132 -7.13 -11.34 -1.34
CA VAL A 132 -5.83 -11.81 -0.83
C VAL A 132 -5.97 -12.32 0.61
N ARG A 133 -6.66 -11.56 1.48
CA ARG A 133 -6.89 -11.98 2.87
C ARG A 133 -7.67 -13.28 2.94
N ASN A 134 -8.77 -13.40 2.19
CA ASN A 134 -9.61 -14.59 2.20
C ASN A 134 -8.85 -15.82 1.71
N ILE A 135 -8.04 -15.70 0.66
CA ILE A 135 -7.16 -16.77 0.19
C ILE A 135 -6.17 -17.17 1.28
N LYS A 136 -5.46 -16.21 1.90
CA LYS A 136 -4.48 -16.51 2.96
C LYS A 136 -5.11 -17.20 4.17
N VAL A 137 -6.29 -16.74 4.60
CA VAL A 137 -7.04 -17.36 5.71
C VAL A 137 -7.50 -18.76 5.31
N ALA A 138 -8.07 -18.93 4.12
CA ALA A 138 -8.52 -20.22 3.62
C ALA A 138 -7.38 -21.25 3.53
N VAL A 139 -6.22 -20.83 3.05
CA VAL A 139 -5.04 -21.70 2.94
C VAL A 139 -4.49 -22.04 4.33
N ARG A 140 -4.39 -21.08 5.25
CA ARG A 140 -3.89 -21.31 6.61
C ARG A 140 -4.81 -22.24 7.42
N ASN A 141 -6.12 -22.11 7.25
CA ASN A 141 -7.11 -22.90 8.00
C ASN A 141 -7.36 -24.28 7.37
N SER A 142 -6.82 -24.55 6.18
CA SER A 142 -7.00 -25.83 5.51
C SER A 142 -5.89 -26.80 5.88
N GLN A 143 -6.28 -27.99 6.35
CA GLN A 143 -5.32 -29.06 6.63
C GLN A 143 -4.64 -29.60 5.36
N LYS A 144 -5.27 -29.44 4.19
CA LYS A 144 -4.78 -30.01 2.92
C LYS A 144 -4.08 -29.02 2.01
N LEU A 145 -4.11 -27.72 2.34
CA LEU A 145 -3.39 -26.69 1.61
C LEU A 145 -2.13 -26.32 2.40
N ARG A 146 -1.03 -26.10 1.69
CA ARG A 146 0.25 -25.71 2.27
C ARG A 146 0.86 -24.57 1.48
N VAL A 147 1.69 -23.78 2.15
CA VAL A 147 2.39 -22.64 1.57
C VAL A 147 3.88 -22.84 1.76
N PHE A 148 4.67 -22.53 0.73
CA PHE A 148 6.10 -22.32 0.87
C PHE A 148 6.50 -20.99 0.25
N GLN A 149 7.66 -20.48 0.66
CA GLN A 149 8.25 -19.29 0.09
C GLN A 149 9.45 -19.66 -0.76
N ASP A 150 9.54 -19.10 -1.95
CA ASP A 150 10.71 -19.24 -2.82
C ASP A 150 10.96 -17.91 -3.53
N MET A 151 12.21 -17.43 -3.50
CA MET A 151 12.62 -16.11 -4.01
C MET A 151 11.69 -14.95 -3.60
N GLY A 152 11.14 -14.98 -2.39
CA GLY A 152 10.22 -13.93 -1.89
C GLY A 152 8.79 -13.99 -2.44
N LYS A 153 8.46 -15.01 -3.24
CA LYS A 153 7.08 -15.33 -3.68
C LYS A 153 6.48 -16.40 -2.79
N GLU A 154 5.17 -16.31 -2.56
CA GLU A 154 4.40 -17.32 -1.84
C GLU A 154 3.74 -18.26 -2.84
N PHE A 155 3.96 -19.55 -2.68
CA PHE A 155 3.38 -20.59 -3.52
C PHE A 155 2.47 -21.49 -2.69
N VAL A 156 1.36 -21.91 -3.29
CA VAL A 156 0.38 -22.80 -2.67
C VAL A 156 0.38 -24.14 -3.40
N PHE A 157 0.33 -25.22 -2.63
CA PHE A 157 0.14 -26.56 -3.16
C PHE A 157 -0.88 -27.33 -2.32
N TYR A 158 -1.48 -28.34 -2.94
CA TYR A 158 -2.39 -29.26 -2.29
C TYR A 158 -1.60 -30.50 -1.90
N THR A 159 -1.77 -31.02 -0.69
CA THR A 159 -0.98 -32.18 -0.25
C THR A 159 -1.46 -33.48 -0.88
N ASN A 160 -2.74 -33.60 -1.24
CA ASN A 160 -3.33 -34.81 -1.84
C ASN A 160 -2.94 -36.14 -1.15
N GLY A 161 -2.91 -36.16 0.19
CA GLY A 161 -2.49 -37.35 0.96
C GLY A 161 -0.97 -37.51 1.11
N PHE A 162 -0.16 -36.56 0.60
CA PHE A 162 1.25 -36.44 0.94
C PHE A 162 1.38 -35.99 2.40
N GLU A 163 1.79 -36.92 3.26
CA GLU A 163 2.08 -36.63 4.67
C GLU A 163 3.43 -35.94 4.77
N LEU A 164 3.42 -34.70 5.23
CA LEU A 164 4.62 -34.00 5.65
C LEU A 164 4.81 -34.37 7.12
N GLU A 165 5.81 -35.19 7.44
CA GLU A 165 6.22 -35.37 8.83
C GLU A 165 6.64 -33.99 9.39
N ASP A 166 6.01 -33.58 10.49
CA ASP A 166 6.32 -32.30 11.13
C ASP A 166 7.67 -32.40 11.85
N LYS A 167 8.57 -31.44 11.53
CA LYS A 167 9.76 -31.01 12.30
C LYS A 167 10.72 -32.17 12.68
N ASP A 168 11.61 -32.64 11.80
CA ASP A 168 12.95 -32.04 11.71
C ASP A 168 13.75 -32.62 10.53
N SER A 169 13.10 -33.37 9.64
CA SER A 169 13.67 -33.84 8.38
C SER A 169 12.59 -33.87 7.32
N VAL A 170 12.25 -32.71 6.76
CA VAL A 170 11.52 -32.68 5.48
C VAL A 170 12.35 -33.53 4.53
N ASP A 171 11.82 -34.64 4.03
CA ASP A 171 12.39 -35.31 2.87
C ASP A 171 12.29 -34.33 1.70
N MET A 172 13.30 -33.46 1.62
CA MET A 172 13.41 -32.40 0.64
C MET A 172 13.47 -32.99 -0.77
N ASN A 173 13.83 -34.26 -0.91
CA ASN A 173 13.81 -34.96 -2.19
C ASN A 173 12.39 -35.39 -2.55
N GLY A 174 11.66 -36.04 -1.64
CA GLY A 174 10.25 -36.38 -1.83
C GLY A 174 9.37 -35.17 -2.15
N LEU A 175 9.54 -34.06 -1.43
CA LEU A 175 8.80 -32.82 -1.69
C LEU A 175 9.19 -32.18 -3.03
N LYS A 176 10.47 -32.22 -3.43
CA LYS A 176 10.91 -31.70 -4.73
C LYS A 176 10.29 -32.48 -5.89
N VAL A 177 10.22 -33.81 -5.77
CA VAL A 177 9.60 -34.70 -6.76
C VAL A 177 8.09 -34.44 -6.81
N TYR A 178 7.42 -34.37 -5.65
CA TYR A 178 5.98 -34.10 -5.57
C TYR A 178 5.57 -32.76 -6.19
N LEU A 179 6.34 -31.69 -5.90
CA LEU A 179 6.10 -30.35 -6.44
C LEU A 179 6.49 -30.25 -7.92
N ARG A 180 7.24 -31.21 -8.46
CA ARG A 180 7.74 -31.23 -9.84
C ARG A 180 8.47 -29.93 -10.21
N ARG A 181 9.35 -29.43 -9.33
CA ARG A 181 9.99 -28.10 -9.47
C ARG A 181 10.78 -27.90 -10.78
N ALA A 182 11.27 -28.99 -11.37
CA ALA A 182 12.03 -28.97 -12.62
C ALA A 182 11.15 -28.77 -13.87
N LEU A 183 9.84 -29.06 -13.79
CA LEU A 183 8.91 -28.90 -14.89
C LEU A 183 8.56 -27.42 -15.12
N PRO A 184 8.01 -27.05 -16.29
CA PRO A 184 7.50 -25.70 -16.51
C PRO A 184 6.26 -25.38 -15.65
N PRO A 185 5.99 -24.09 -15.36
CA PRO A 185 4.71 -23.68 -14.79
C PRO A 185 3.57 -23.91 -15.78
N VAL A 186 2.36 -24.12 -15.28
CA VAL A 186 1.16 -24.22 -16.13
C VAL A 186 0.94 -22.88 -16.85
N PRO A 187 0.69 -22.86 -18.18
CA PRO A 187 0.40 -21.64 -18.93
C PRO A 187 -0.81 -20.89 -18.38
N GLU A 188 -0.77 -19.56 -18.37
CA GLU A 188 -1.84 -18.72 -17.81
C GLU A 188 -3.20 -18.97 -18.49
N GLU A 189 -3.24 -19.05 -19.82
CA GLU A 189 -4.48 -19.32 -20.58
C GLU A 189 -5.13 -20.67 -20.19
N MET A 190 -4.29 -21.66 -19.88
CA MET A 190 -4.76 -22.96 -19.42
C MET A 190 -5.27 -22.88 -17.97
N LEU A 191 -4.63 -22.07 -17.12
CA LEU A 191 -5.10 -21.83 -15.76
C LEU A 191 -6.44 -21.09 -15.75
N ASP A 192 -6.59 -20.05 -16.58
CA ASP A 192 -7.82 -19.26 -16.71
C ASP A 192 -8.99 -20.15 -17.13
N SER A 193 -8.84 -20.92 -18.22
CA SER A 193 -9.87 -21.85 -18.71
C SER A 193 -10.24 -22.91 -17.66
N ARG A 194 -9.25 -23.59 -17.07
CA ARG A 194 -9.48 -24.60 -16.03
C ARG A 194 -10.13 -24.02 -14.79
N PHE A 195 -9.80 -22.78 -14.43
CA PHE A 195 -10.38 -22.11 -13.28
C PHE A 195 -11.85 -21.75 -13.52
N MET A 196 -12.19 -21.30 -14.73
CA MET A 196 -13.58 -21.05 -15.13
C MET A 196 -14.44 -22.31 -15.04
N ASP A 197 -13.94 -23.44 -15.56
CA ASP A 197 -14.66 -24.71 -15.56
C ASP A 197 -15.06 -25.20 -14.16
N ILE A 198 -14.27 -24.87 -13.14
CA ILE A 198 -14.47 -25.35 -11.77
C ILE A 198 -15.09 -24.31 -10.84
N TYR A 199 -15.17 -23.05 -11.28
CA TYR A 199 -15.61 -21.96 -10.42
C TYR A 199 -17.10 -22.09 -10.10
N ASN A 200 -17.42 -22.02 -8.82
CA ASN A 200 -18.79 -21.95 -8.35
C ASN A 200 -18.90 -20.81 -7.32
N PRO A 201 -19.78 -19.82 -7.51
CA PRO A 201 -19.97 -18.72 -6.56
C PRO A 201 -20.32 -19.17 -5.14
N ASN A 202 -20.92 -20.35 -5.00
CA ASN A 202 -21.33 -20.93 -3.71
C ASN A 202 -20.21 -21.70 -3.01
N ASP A 203 -19.08 -21.97 -3.69
CA ASP A 203 -17.96 -22.64 -3.07
C ASP A 203 -17.21 -21.73 -2.10
N SER A 204 -16.71 -22.32 -1.01
CA SER A 204 -15.72 -21.64 -0.17
C SER A 204 -14.43 -21.40 -0.96
N VAL A 205 -13.70 -20.34 -0.59
CA VAL A 205 -12.40 -20.02 -1.21
C VAL A 205 -11.42 -21.19 -1.07
N ALA A 206 -11.42 -21.89 0.07
CA ALA A 206 -10.58 -23.08 0.28
C ALA A 206 -10.93 -24.21 -0.70
N ASN A 207 -12.23 -24.47 -0.93
CA ASN A 207 -12.68 -25.49 -1.86
C ASN A 207 -12.33 -25.14 -3.31
N THR A 208 -12.48 -23.88 -3.68
CA THR A 208 -12.14 -23.38 -5.03
C THR A 208 -10.64 -23.58 -5.29
N ILE A 209 -9.78 -23.15 -4.37
CA ILE A 209 -8.31 -23.33 -4.46
C ILE A 209 -7.95 -24.82 -4.52
N ARG A 210 -8.62 -25.65 -3.72
CA ARG A 210 -8.41 -27.10 -3.74
C ARG A 210 -8.76 -27.70 -5.10
N LYS A 211 -9.92 -27.38 -5.67
CA LYS A 211 -10.35 -27.86 -6.99
C LYS A 211 -9.32 -27.45 -8.07
N LEU A 212 -8.84 -26.20 -8.02
CA LEU A 212 -7.81 -25.71 -8.93
C LEU A 212 -6.52 -26.53 -8.81
N LEU A 213 -6.03 -26.73 -7.59
CA LEU A 213 -4.79 -27.48 -7.37
C LEU A 213 -4.94 -28.97 -7.70
N MET A 214 -6.14 -29.56 -7.57
CA MET A 214 -6.42 -30.91 -8.05
C MET A 214 -6.35 -31.01 -9.58
N GLN A 215 -6.88 -30.01 -10.30
CA GLN A 215 -6.73 -29.92 -11.75
C GLN A 215 -5.27 -29.71 -12.17
N ILE A 216 -4.49 -28.95 -11.40
CA ILE A 216 -3.04 -28.79 -11.67
C ILE A 216 -2.30 -30.11 -11.41
N HIS A 217 -2.66 -30.83 -10.34
CA HIS A 217 -2.01 -32.08 -9.97
C HIS A 217 -2.14 -33.15 -11.06
N SER A 218 -3.29 -33.21 -11.74
CA SER A 218 -3.54 -34.15 -12.85
C SER A 218 -2.71 -33.86 -14.10
N LEU A 219 -2.12 -32.67 -14.21
CA LEU A 219 -1.23 -32.30 -15.31
C LEU A 219 0.20 -32.73 -15.01
N SER A 220 0.57 -33.96 -15.40
CA SER A 220 1.89 -34.55 -15.14
C SER A 220 3.06 -33.70 -15.65
N ASP A 221 2.85 -32.96 -16.74
CA ASP A 221 3.91 -32.26 -17.48
C ASP A 221 4.28 -30.89 -16.89
N TYR A 222 3.60 -30.48 -15.81
CA TYR A 222 3.77 -29.17 -15.19
C TYR A 222 4.04 -29.24 -13.69
N ARG A 223 4.50 -28.13 -13.13
CA ARG A 223 4.66 -27.92 -11.69
C ARG A 223 3.35 -28.14 -10.94
N ASN A 224 3.44 -28.84 -9.81
CA ASN A 224 2.29 -29.15 -8.95
C ASN A 224 2.12 -28.11 -7.83
N PHE A 225 2.21 -26.82 -8.18
CA PHE A 225 2.00 -25.69 -7.28
C PHE A 225 1.76 -24.42 -8.09
N ILE A 226 1.12 -23.44 -7.47
CA ILE A 226 0.79 -22.17 -8.12
C ILE A 226 1.17 -21.00 -7.21
N ALA A 227 1.57 -19.89 -7.81
CA ALA A 227 1.87 -18.68 -7.06
C ALA A 227 0.58 -18.02 -6.53
N LEU A 228 0.63 -17.48 -5.32
CA LEU A 228 -0.53 -16.89 -4.64
C LEU A 228 -1.13 -15.72 -5.43
N ASP A 229 -0.29 -14.89 -6.04
CA ASP A 229 -0.66 -13.77 -6.90
C ASP A 229 -1.45 -14.22 -8.14
N VAL A 230 -1.11 -15.37 -8.72
CA VAL A 230 -1.88 -15.97 -9.82
C VAL A 230 -3.26 -16.42 -9.35
N ILE A 231 -3.38 -17.06 -8.17
CA ILE A 231 -4.70 -17.39 -7.59
C ILE A 231 -5.53 -16.12 -7.37
N VAL A 232 -4.91 -15.05 -6.88
CA VAL A 232 -5.59 -13.76 -6.66
C VAL A 232 -6.08 -13.17 -7.99
N LYS A 233 -5.27 -13.25 -9.06
CA LYS A 233 -5.65 -12.81 -10.41
C LYS A 233 -6.86 -13.58 -10.93
N LEU A 234 -6.82 -14.91 -10.86
CA LEU A 234 -7.91 -15.80 -11.27
C LEU A 234 -9.22 -15.48 -10.51
N MET A 235 -9.14 -15.43 -9.18
CA MET A 235 -10.29 -15.10 -8.32
C MET A 235 -10.87 -13.70 -8.59
N ARG A 236 -10.02 -12.74 -8.97
CA ARG A 236 -10.44 -11.36 -9.29
C ARG A 236 -11.19 -11.32 -10.61
N ASN A 237 -10.66 -11.96 -11.65
CA ASN A 237 -11.26 -11.98 -12.99
C ASN A 237 -12.70 -12.49 -12.93
N VAL A 238 -12.91 -13.65 -12.28
CA VAL A 238 -14.25 -14.26 -12.21
C VAL A 238 -15.23 -13.46 -11.35
N LYS A 239 -14.76 -12.85 -10.26
CA LYS A 239 -15.60 -11.96 -9.47
C LYS A 239 -16.01 -10.70 -10.23
N PHE A 240 -15.11 -10.16 -11.04
CA PHE A 240 -15.38 -8.97 -11.85
C PHE A 240 -16.39 -9.27 -12.96
N GLU A 241 -16.27 -10.42 -13.62
CA GLU A 241 -17.24 -10.89 -14.62
C GLU A 241 -18.62 -11.14 -14.00
N ALA A 242 -18.69 -11.85 -12.87
CA ALA A 242 -19.95 -12.06 -12.15
C ALA A 242 -20.60 -10.76 -11.66
N PHE A 243 -19.80 -9.74 -11.33
CA PHE A 243 -20.30 -8.41 -10.99
C PHE A 243 -20.82 -7.65 -12.21
N ARG A 244 -20.12 -7.73 -13.35
CA ARG A 244 -20.52 -7.09 -14.61
C ARG A 244 -21.84 -7.66 -15.14
N GLU A 245 -22.04 -8.97 -15.02
CA GLU A 245 -23.31 -9.62 -15.35
C GLU A 245 -24.46 -9.13 -14.46
N LYS A 246 -24.22 -8.97 -13.15
CA LYS A 246 -25.22 -8.43 -12.21
C LYS A 246 -25.56 -6.96 -12.47
N MET A 247 -24.56 -6.13 -12.75
CA MET A 247 -24.77 -4.70 -13.06
C MET A 247 -25.56 -4.52 -14.36
N ASN A 248 -25.36 -5.38 -15.35
CA ASN A 248 -26.15 -5.35 -16.58
C ASN A 248 -27.60 -5.83 -16.37
N SER A 249 -27.89 -6.50 -15.25
CA SER A 249 -29.24 -6.98 -14.90
C SER A 249 -30.03 -6.05 -13.97
N GLU A 250 -29.39 -5.06 -13.35
CA GLU A 250 -30.02 -4.10 -12.43
C GLU A 250 -29.87 -2.66 -12.96
N GLU A 251 -30.81 -2.20 -13.79
CA GLU A 251 -31.00 -0.77 -14.05
C GLU A 251 -31.43 -0.06 -12.76
N ASN A 252 -30.49 0.59 -12.07
CA ASN A 252 -30.76 1.38 -10.87
C ASN A 252 -31.39 2.74 -11.24
N VAL A 253 -32.68 2.91 -10.93
CA VAL A 253 -33.35 4.23 -10.89
C VAL A 253 -33.13 4.85 -9.50
N PRO A 254 -32.54 6.05 -9.39
CA PRO A 254 -32.29 6.69 -8.10
C PRO A 254 -33.61 6.96 -7.34
N THR A 255 -33.64 6.64 -6.04
CA THR A 255 -34.81 6.86 -5.20
C THR A 255 -34.75 8.21 -4.46
N PRO A 256 -35.90 8.76 -4.02
CA PRO A 256 -35.92 10.02 -3.25
C PRO A 256 -35.09 10.02 -1.95
N LEU A 257 -34.80 8.84 -1.39
CA LEU A 257 -33.99 8.68 -0.18
C LEU A 257 -32.50 8.98 -0.45
N ASP A 258 -31.99 8.57 -1.62
CA ASP A 258 -30.61 8.82 -2.07
C ASP A 258 -30.30 10.33 -2.20
N ASN A 259 -31.33 11.13 -2.53
CA ASN A 259 -31.23 12.58 -2.63
C ASN A 259 -31.17 13.28 -1.26
N LEU A 260 -31.67 12.66 -0.20
CA LEU A 260 -31.63 13.21 1.16
C LEU A 260 -30.26 12.97 1.80
N GLU A 261 -29.74 11.74 1.68
CA GLU A 261 -28.40 11.36 2.14
C GLU A 261 -27.30 12.18 1.45
N SER A 262 -27.45 12.45 0.14
CA SER A 262 -26.50 13.28 -0.61
C SER A 262 -26.39 14.71 -0.07
N LYS A 263 -27.50 15.31 0.38
CA LYS A 263 -27.51 16.67 0.97
C LYS A 263 -26.89 16.72 2.36
N GLU A 264 -27.05 15.66 3.15
CA GLU A 264 -26.43 15.56 4.47
C GLU A 264 -24.91 15.38 4.38
N ILE A 265 -24.45 14.58 3.41
CA ILE A 265 -23.03 14.38 3.12
C ILE A 265 -22.37 15.70 2.66
N GLU A 266 -23.05 16.49 1.80
CA GLU A 266 -22.58 17.83 1.40
C GLU A 266 -22.43 18.78 2.61
N GLY A 267 -23.37 18.74 3.55
CA GLY A 267 -23.29 19.53 4.78
C GLY A 267 -22.05 19.25 5.64
N PHE A 268 -21.58 18.00 5.67
CA PHE A 268 -20.35 17.63 6.39
C PHE A 268 -19.08 18.16 5.72
N ILE A 269 -19.05 18.24 4.39
CA ILE A 269 -17.92 18.84 3.68
C ILE A 269 -17.74 20.27 4.18
N ASP A 270 -18.82 21.04 4.33
CA ASP A 270 -18.75 22.42 4.80
C ASP A 270 -18.31 22.56 6.26
N ILE A 271 -18.63 21.59 7.12
CA ILE A 271 -18.13 21.55 8.50
C ILE A 271 -16.62 21.31 8.51
N VAL A 272 -16.16 20.27 7.80
CA VAL A 272 -14.73 19.93 7.70
C VAL A 272 -13.93 21.07 7.07
N MET A 273 -14.43 21.65 5.98
CA MET A 273 -13.75 22.73 5.28
C MET A 273 -13.62 23.99 6.14
N ARG A 274 -14.57 24.30 7.03
CA ARG A 274 -14.43 25.38 8.01
C ARG A 274 -13.29 25.11 9.01
N GLY A 275 -13.18 23.88 9.51
CA GLY A 275 -12.08 23.48 10.39
C GLY A 275 -10.71 23.55 9.71
N ILE A 276 -10.64 23.06 8.47
CA ILE A 276 -9.42 23.12 7.65
C ILE A 276 -9.04 24.55 7.32
N TRP A 277 -10.00 25.43 7.01
CA TRP A 277 -9.75 26.84 6.77
C TRP A 277 -9.11 27.54 7.99
N GLY A 278 -9.60 27.25 9.20
CA GLY A 278 -8.98 27.76 10.43
C GLY A 278 -7.52 27.31 10.60
N LYS A 279 -7.21 26.08 10.20
CA LYS A 279 -5.82 25.54 10.22
C LYS A 279 -4.94 26.16 9.14
N ILE A 280 -5.47 26.38 7.94
CA ILE A 280 -4.75 27.06 6.85
C ILE A 280 -4.38 28.48 7.29
N ASN A 281 -5.33 29.23 7.85
CA ASN A 281 -5.08 30.59 8.31
C ASN A 281 -4.03 30.62 9.43
N SER A 282 -4.25 29.88 10.52
CA SER A 282 -3.36 29.92 11.70
C SER A 282 -1.94 29.38 11.45
N LEU A 283 -1.80 28.32 10.65
CA LEU A 283 -0.49 27.66 10.46
C LEU A 283 0.31 28.23 9.29
N TYR A 284 -0.35 28.79 8.27
CA TYR A 284 0.30 29.13 7.01
C TYR A 284 0.12 30.59 6.59
N VAL A 285 -1.06 31.20 6.81
CA VAL A 285 -1.29 32.61 6.45
C VAL A 285 -0.73 33.54 7.53
N ASP A 286 -1.10 33.32 8.80
CA ASP A 286 -0.66 34.15 9.93
C ASP A 286 0.85 34.02 10.19
N SER A 287 1.45 32.88 9.79
CA SER A 287 2.89 32.63 9.86
C SER A 287 3.68 33.15 8.65
N GLY A 288 3.01 33.75 7.66
CA GLY A 288 3.61 34.29 6.45
C GLY A 288 4.17 33.25 5.48
N LYS A 289 3.84 31.96 5.67
CA LYS A 289 4.33 30.85 4.84
C LYS A 289 3.52 30.63 3.57
N LEU A 290 2.30 31.18 3.49
CA LEU A 290 1.39 31.06 2.36
C LEU A 290 0.62 32.37 2.19
N ASP A 291 0.48 32.84 0.95
CA ASP A 291 -0.35 34.00 0.67
C ASP A 291 -1.85 33.64 0.74
N ALA A 292 -2.69 34.66 0.95
CA ALA A 292 -4.13 34.49 1.15
C ALA A 292 -4.89 34.02 -0.12
N GLU A 293 -4.35 34.30 -1.31
CA GLU A 293 -4.89 33.85 -2.59
C GLU A 293 -4.60 32.36 -2.82
N ARG A 294 -3.36 31.93 -2.58
CA ARG A 294 -2.96 30.51 -2.56
C ARG A 294 -3.72 29.70 -1.50
N ALA A 295 -3.96 30.28 -0.33
CA ALA A 295 -4.80 29.66 0.71
C ALA A 295 -6.20 29.31 0.19
N LYS A 296 -6.84 30.23 -0.55
CA LYS A 296 -8.15 29.99 -1.18
C LYS A 296 -8.09 28.90 -2.25
N ILE A 297 -7.08 28.92 -3.10
CA ILE A 297 -6.85 27.88 -4.13
C ILE A 297 -6.75 26.50 -3.47
N TYR A 298 -5.98 26.41 -2.37
CA TYR A 298 -5.84 25.17 -1.62
C TYR A 298 -7.18 24.72 -1.04
N SER A 299 -7.95 25.63 -0.44
CA SER A 299 -9.28 25.32 0.11
C SER A 299 -10.23 24.75 -0.96
N ASN A 300 -10.27 25.37 -2.14
CA ASN A 300 -11.12 24.89 -3.24
C ASN A 300 -10.68 23.52 -3.75
N ALA A 301 -9.37 23.31 -3.96
CA ALA A 301 -8.85 22.03 -4.40
C ALA A 301 -9.04 20.92 -3.35
N LEU A 302 -8.99 21.24 -2.05
CA LEU A 302 -9.28 20.29 -0.96
C LEU A 302 -10.75 19.90 -0.90
N ARG A 303 -11.66 20.83 -1.21
CA ARG A 303 -13.08 20.53 -1.31
C ARG A 303 -13.35 19.53 -2.45
N ASP A 304 -12.71 19.70 -3.60
CA ASP A 304 -12.83 18.74 -4.71
C ASP A 304 -12.27 17.36 -4.36
N VAL A 305 -11.18 17.32 -3.59
CA VAL A 305 -10.63 16.06 -3.04
C VAL A 305 -11.66 15.31 -2.18
N LEU A 306 -12.51 16.02 -1.43
CA LEU A 306 -13.57 15.40 -0.62
C LEU A 306 -14.77 14.99 -1.47
N TYR A 307 -15.15 15.76 -2.49
CA TYR A 307 -16.20 15.39 -3.44
C TYR A 307 -15.84 14.12 -4.23
N ASP A 308 -14.60 14.02 -4.71
CA ASP A 308 -14.13 12.82 -5.41
C ASP A 308 -14.16 11.57 -4.51
N LEU A 309 -13.94 11.76 -3.20
CA LEU A 309 -14.02 10.68 -2.21
C LEU A 309 -15.44 10.13 -2.07
N ILE A 310 -16.46 11.00 -2.14
CA ILE A 310 -17.88 10.62 -2.04
C ILE A 310 -18.35 9.90 -3.30
N GLN A 311 -17.96 10.42 -4.48
CA GLN A 311 -18.39 9.87 -5.77
C GLN A 311 -17.71 8.54 -6.13
N LYS A 312 -16.82 8.00 -5.26
CA LYS A 312 -16.00 6.80 -5.52
C LYS A 312 -15.27 6.85 -6.88
N LYS A 313 -15.05 8.04 -7.43
CA LYS A 313 -14.23 8.21 -8.62
C LYS A 313 -12.79 7.92 -8.24
N ASP A 314 -12.11 7.21 -9.13
CA ASP A 314 -10.70 6.85 -8.99
C ASP A 314 -9.92 8.07 -8.49
N SER A 315 -9.30 7.95 -7.31
CA SER A 315 -8.77 9.08 -6.56
C SER A 315 -7.88 9.93 -7.47
N SER A 316 -8.41 11.06 -7.91
CA SER A 316 -7.70 12.05 -8.69
C SER A 316 -6.42 12.43 -7.94
N SER A 317 -5.29 12.44 -8.64
CA SER A 317 -4.00 12.82 -8.04
C SER A 317 -4.14 14.22 -7.42
N TYR A 318 -3.62 14.44 -6.21
CA TYR A 318 -3.64 15.76 -5.55
C TYR A 318 -3.08 16.87 -6.45
N TYR A 319 -2.08 16.54 -7.27
CA TYR A 319 -1.56 17.41 -8.30
C TYR A 319 -2.62 17.81 -9.34
N ARG A 320 -3.49 16.89 -9.78
CA ARG A 320 -4.57 17.18 -10.74
C ARG A 320 -5.61 18.14 -10.15
N ASN A 321 -5.99 17.93 -8.89
CA ASN A 321 -6.97 18.78 -8.22
C ASN A 321 -6.40 20.18 -7.99
N LEU A 322 -5.13 20.29 -7.63
CA LEU A 322 -4.49 21.59 -7.47
C LEU A 322 -4.20 22.28 -8.82
N ARG A 323 -3.78 21.52 -9.84
CA ARG A 323 -3.52 22.03 -11.20
C ARG A 323 -4.79 22.59 -11.86
N PHE A 324 -5.97 22.09 -11.51
CA PHE A 324 -7.23 22.68 -12.00
C PHE A 324 -7.34 24.16 -11.63
N TYR A 325 -6.89 24.54 -10.44
CA TYR A 325 -6.90 25.92 -9.95
C TYR A 325 -5.59 26.68 -10.18
N LEU A 326 -4.50 25.97 -10.52
CA LEU A 326 -3.22 26.53 -10.93
C LEU A 326 -2.78 25.92 -12.27
N PRO A 327 -3.29 26.41 -13.42
CA PRO A 327 -3.04 25.81 -14.72
C PRO A 327 -1.55 25.77 -15.12
N GLU A 328 -0.79 26.76 -14.66
CA GLU A 328 0.66 26.88 -14.90
C GLU A 328 1.50 25.99 -13.98
N LEU A 329 0.87 25.38 -12.96
CA LEU A 329 1.58 24.51 -12.02
C LEU A 329 2.17 23.31 -12.74
N THR A 330 3.48 23.32 -12.88
CA THR A 330 4.21 22.16 -13.36
C THR A 330 4.33 21.12 -12.25
N GLN A 331 4.43 19.85 -12.63
CA GLN A 331 4.60 18.75 -11.68
C GLN A 331 5.90 18.88 -10.86
N ARG A 332 6.94 19.49 -11.44
CA ARG A 332 8.21 19.78 -10.76
C ARG A 332 8.06 20.85 -9.68
N GLU A 333 7.28 21.89 -9.97
CA GLU A 333 7.04 22.98 -9.04
C GLU A 333 6.09 22.56 -7.91
N TYR A 334 5.05 21.77 -8.24
CA TYR A 334 4.22 21.09 -7.25
C TYR A 334 5.07 20.30 -6.26
N ARG A 335 6.01 19.49 -6.75
CA ARG A 335 6.90 18.66 -5.91
C ARG A 335 7.80 19.47 -4.98
N LYS A 336 8.33 20.60 -5.45
CA LYS A 336 9.31 21.39 -4.72
C LYS A 336 8.65 22.27 -3.65
N ASN A 337 7.50 22.86 -3.98
CA ASN A 337 6.95 23.96 -3.19
C ASN A 337 5.58 23.64 -2.57
N GLU A 338 4.73 22.86 -3.25
CA GLU A 338 3.30 22.77 -2.89
C GLU A 338 2.92 21.41 -2.25
N ARG A 339 3.64 20.32 -2.59
CA ARG A 339 3.30 18.94 -2.21
C ARG A 339 3.19 18.72 -0.71
N SER A 340 4.21 19.16 0.04
CA SER A 340 4.29 18.91 1.48
C SER A 340 3.13 19.55 2.24
N VAL A 341 2.73 20.76 1.83
CA VAL A 341 1.65 21.52 2.48
C VAL A 341 0.28 21.03 2.01
N PHE A 342 0.08 20.92 0.69
CA PHE A 342 -1.22 20.55 0.14
C PHE A 342 -1.64 19.12 0.50
N GLU A 343 -0.74 18.15 0.40
CA GLU A 343 -1.06 16.75 0.72
C GLU A 343 -1.23 16.53 2.23
N TYR A 344 -0.52 17.30 3.06
CA TYR A 344 -0.76 17.32 4.50
C TYR A 344 -2.19 17.77 4.81
N LEU A 345 -2.61 18.91 4.26
CA LEU A 345 -3.97 19.43 4.44
C LEU A 345 -5.02 18.46 3.92
N ALA A 346 -4.78 17.81 2.78
CA ALA A 346 -5.67 16.79 2.21
C ALA A 346 -5.82 15.57 3.13
N LYS A 347 -4.73 15.12 3.76
CA LYS A 347 -4.77 14.03 4.75
C LYS A 347 -5.57 14.41 5.99
N VAL A 348 -5.39 15.63 6.49
CA VAL A 348 -6.14 16.14 7.66
C VAL A 348 -7.64 16.23 7.31
N ALA A 349 -7.99 16.81 6.17
CA ALA A 349 -9.36 16.93 5.70
C ALA A 349 -10.05 15.57 5.56
N LYS A 350 -9.39 14.60 4.91
CA LYS A 350 -9.93 13.23 4.77
C LYS A 350 -10.13 12.53 6.11
N ARG A 351 -9.26 12.76 7.09
CA ARG A 351 -9.39 12.16 8.42
C ARG A 351 -10.61 12.73 9.15
N GLU A 352 -10.75 14.05 9.20
CA GLU A 352 -11.88 14.72 9.86
C GLU A 352 -13.21 14.38 9.19
N PHE A 353 -13.22 14.32 7.86
CA PHE A 353 -14.41 13.92 7.11
C PHE A 353 -14.84 12.48 7.40
N ARG A 354 -13.89 11.55 7.54
CA ARG A 354 -14.19 10.16 7.95
C ARG A 354 -14.69 10.05 9.39
N GLU A 355 -14.32 10.96 10.27
CA GLU A 355 -14.85 10.99 11.64
C GLU A 355 -16.32 11.39 11.65
N HIS A 356 -16.70 12.40 10.87
CA HIS A 356 -18.11 12.83 10.74
C HIS A 356 -18.97 11.80 10.02
N LEU A 357 -18.45 11.12 8.99
CA LEU A 357 -19.16 10.03 8.30
C LEU A 357 -19.45 8.83 9.21
N LYS A 358 -18.65 8.59 10.26
CA LYS A 358 -18.91 7.52 11.23
C LYS A 358 -20.01 7.85 12.22
N GLU A 359 -20.39 9.12 12.35
CA GLU A 359 -21.52 9.53 13.21
C GLU A 359 -22.87 9.35 12.49
N LEU A 360 -22.86 9.19 11.16
CA LEU A 360 -24.05 9.01 10.32
C LEU A 360 -24.36 7.52 10.00
N LEU A 361 -23.40 6.61 10.21
CA LEU A 361 -23.52 5.16 10.06
C LEU A 361 -23.60 4.47 11.43
#